data_AF-A0A8C5NIC3-F1
#
_entry.id   AF-A0A8C5NIC3-F1
#
_cell.length_a   1.000
_cell.length_b   1.000
_cell.length_c   1.000
_cell.angle_alpha   90.00
_cell.angle_beta   90.00
_cell.angle_gamma   90.00
#
_symmetry.space_group_name_H-M   'P 1'
#
loop_
_entity.id
_entity.type
_entity.pdbx_description
1 polymer ?
#
loop_
_entity_poly.entity_id
_entity_poly.type
_entity_poly.pdbx_seq_one_letter_code
_entity_poly.pdbx_strand_id
1 'polypeptide(L)'
;MSQGIPPLTQLPSFLHQSQTSSSFPGMVLWMQVGAWTYHYSDQGDYTWEQARNFCQTFFTDLVAIQNQQEIEYLNKSLPFHGRYYWIGIRKLGGIWTWVGTGKTLSKEAENWARGEPNNRRSNQDCVEIYIQRPQQAGKWNDEPCNRKKKALCYRASCQPFLCSQRGECVETIGSYRCECYPGFHGPECTDVVQCAKLEPKGVPMNCSHPYGDFSYNSTCEFGCHEGFERRGAGVLRCLPSREWSANIPTCTAVTCPVLRAPEKGELNCSHLHGDFTFGSTCAFSCQTGFVLKGPESRECTALGTWTGDAARCLVLSKGRSLEDPLGPVLSTV
;
A
#
# COMPACT_ATOMS: atom_id res chain seq x y z
N MET A 1 -2.21 -21.54 -43.04
CA MET A 1 -1.41 -20.42 -42.52
C MET A 1 -1.44 -20.51 -41.01
N SER A 2 -0.29 -20.83 -40.42
CA SER A 2 -0.04 -20.79 -38.97
C SER A 2 0.07 -19.34 -38.50
N GLN A 3 -0.49 -19.01 -37.33
CA GLN A 3 -0.04 -18.02 -36.32
C GLN A 3 -1.20 -17.89 -35.29
N GLY A 4 -1.05 -17.86 -33.97
CA GLY A 4 0.09 -17.92 -33.07
C GLY A 4 -0.46 -17.88 -31.64
N ILE A 5 0.05 -18.74 -30.76
CA ILE A 5 -0.31 -18.83 -29.33
C ILE A 5 0.54 -17.80 -28.57
N PRO A 6 -0.01 -16.94 -27.69
CA PRO A 6 0.79 -16.07 -26.84
C PRO A 6 1.43 -16.86 -25.67
N PRO A 7 2.62 -16.47 -25.20
CA PRO A 7 3.43 -17.27 -24.29
C PRO A 7 2.92 -17.22 -22.83
N LEU A 8 3.10 -18.32 -22.10
CA LEU A 8 3.03 -18.37 -20.65
C LEU A 8 4.12 -17.46 -20.06
N THR A 9 3.72 -16.31 -19.52
CA THR A 9 4.55 -15.52 -18.62
C THR A 9 4.63 -16.19 -17.26
N GLN A 10 5.86 -16.23 -16.75
CA GLN A 10 6.30 -16.88 -15.52
C GLN A 10 5.57 -16.28 -14.30
N LEU A 11 5.02 -17.16 -13.45
CA LEU A 11 4.65 -16.79 -12.08
C LEU A 11 5.94 -16.51 -11.27
N PRO A 12 5.95 -15.49 -10.40
CA PRO A 12 7.14 -15.14 -9.63
C PRO A 12 7.46 -16.23 -8.60
N SER A 13 8.71 -16.66 -8.64
CA SER A 13 9.36 -17.46 -7.61
C SER A 13 9.38 -16.68 -6.29
N PHE A 14 8.55 -17.08 -5.32
CA PHE A 14 8.65 -16.57 -3.96
C PHE A 14 9.76 -17.29 -3.20
N LEU A 15 10.73 -16.48 -2.78
CA LEU A 15 11.89 -16.81 -1.96
C LEU A 15 11.47 -17.47 -0.64
N HIS A 16 12.18 -18.54 -0.30
CA HIS A 16 12.30 -19.02 1.08
C HIS A 16 12.83 -17.88 1.96
N GLN A 17 12.03 -17.42 2.92
CA GLN A 17 12.55 -16.79 4.12
C GLN A 17 12.17 -17.64 5.32
N SER A 18 13.18 -18.33 5.83
CA SER A 18 13.22 -18.89 7.17
C SER A 18 13.01 -17.77 8.19
N GLN A 19 12.00 -17.87 9.05
CA GLN A 19 11.97 -17.10 10.28
C GLN A 19 11.63 -17.95 11.49
N THR A 20 12.42 -17.64 12.51
CA THR A 20 12.57 -18.22 13.83
C THR A 20 11.30 -18.14 14.66
N SER A 21 11.05 -19.19 15.42
CA SER A 21 10.00 -19.30 16.41
C SER A 21 10.13 -18.24 17.52
N SER A 22 9.12 -17.39 17.68
CA SER A 22 8.86 -16.69 18.94
C SER A 22 7.43 -17.02 19.38
N SER A 23 7.33 -17.73 20.50
CA SER A 23 6.09 -18.17 21.11
C SER A 23 5.44 -17.03 21.89
N PHE A 24 4.30 -16.54 21.41
CA PHE A 24 3.38 -15.72 22.22
C PHE A 24 2.18 -16.58 22.65
N PRO A 25 1.91 -16.73 23.96
CA PRO A 25 0.72 -17.42 24.43
C PRO A 25 -0.48 -16.45 24.38
N GLY A 26 -1.48 -16.75 23.55
CA GLY A 26 -2.78 -16.08 23.61
C GLY A 26 -3.37 -15.52 22.31
N MET A 27 -2.81 -15.81 21.14
CA MET A 27 -3.54 -15.59 19.88
C MET A 27 -4.30 -16.87 19.52
N VAL A 28 -5.63 -16.82 19.60
CA VAL A 28 -6.49 -17.78 18.89
C VAL A 28 -6.29 -17.48 17.41
N LEU A 29 -5.38 -18.20 16.76
CA LEU A 29 -5.26 -18.20 15.32
C LEU A 29 -6.52 -18.91 14.80
N TRP A 30 -7.53 -18.14 14.39
CA TRP A 30 -8.64 -18.68 13.62
C TRP A 30 -8.03 -19.29 12.35
N MET A 31 -7.89 -20.62 12.30
CA MET A 31 -7.49 -21.31 11.08
C MET A 31 -8.63 -21.09 10.08
N GLN A 32 -8.44 -20.09 9.24
CA GLN A 32 -9.40 -19.70 8.24
C GLN A 32 -9.53 -20.82 7.21
N VAL A 33 -10.75 -21.33 7.08
CA VAL A 33 -11.05 -22.55 6.36
C VAL A 33 -11.25 -22.25 4.88
N GLY A 34 -10.37 -22.76 4.02
CA GLY A 34 -10.61 -22.79 2.57
C GLY A 34 -11.73 -23.78 2.25
N ALA A 35 -12.81 -23.38 1.56
CA ALA A 35 -13.89 -24.27 1.12
C ALA A 35 -14.80 -23.59 0.07
N TRP A 36 -15.88 -24.25 -0.36
CA TRP A 36 -16.66 -23.84 -1.55
C TRP A 36 -18.17 -23.85 -1.27
N THR A 37 -18.99 -23.52 -2.26
CA THR A 37 -20.42 -23.92 -2.26
C THR A 37 -20.58 -25.33 -2.79
N TYR A 38 -21.49 -26.12 -2.22
CA TYR A 38 -21.64 -27.55 -2.55
C TYR A 38 -23.01 -27.88 -3.10
N HIS A 39 -23.01 -28.77 -4.10
CA HIS A 39 -24.20 -29.20 -4.80
C HIS A 39 -24.14 -30.70 -5.06
N TYR A 40 -25.28 -31.37 -5.24
CA TYR A 40 -25.29 -32.79 -5.55
C TYR A 40 -26.35 -33.13 -6.58
N SER A 41 -26.21 -34.29 -7.23
CA SER A 41 -27.18 -34.71 -8.25
C SER A 41 -28.55 -35.04 -7.66
N ASP A 42 -29.59 -34.40 -8.18
CA ASP A 42 -30.98 -34.62 -7.79
C ASP A 42 -31.59 -35.84 -8.53
N GLN A 43 -31.33 -35.98 -9.84
CA GLN A 43 -32.07 -36.88 -10.72
C GLN A 43 -31.48 -38.29 -10.95
N GLY A 44 -30.32 -38.62 -10.37
CA GLY A 44 -29.79 -39.99 -10.53
C GLY A 44 -28.42 -40.26 -9.91
N ASP A 45 -28.03 -41.53 -10.03
CA ASP A 45 -26.72 -42.06 -9.67
C ASP A 45 -25.87 -42.28 -10.93
N TYR A 46 -24.61 -41.85 -10.88
CA TYR A 46 -23.69 -41.79 -12.01
C TYR A 46 -22.43 -42.63 -11.75
N THR A 47 -21.82 -43.14 -12.82
CA THR A 47 -20.41 -43.55 -12.75
C THR A 47 -19.53 -42.35 -12.42
N TRP A 48 -18.30 -42.57 -11.96
CA TRP A 48 -17.44 -41.46 -11.56
C TRP A 48 -17.22 -40.45 -12.72
N GLU A 49 -16.95 -40.94 -13.93
CA GLU A 49 -16.78 -40.07 -15.12
C GLU A 49 -18.06 -39.31 -15.46
N GLN A 50 -19.23 -39.95 -15.34
CA GLN A 50 -20.52 -39.29 -15.55
C GLN A 50 -20.80 -38.23 -14.47
N ALA A 51 -20.45 -38.53 -13.21
CA ALA A 51 -20.60 -37.61 -12.09
C ALA A 51 -19.71 -36.38 -12.27
N ARG A 52 -18.47 -36.58 -12.73
CA ARG A 52 -17.55 -35.49 -13.06
C ARG A 52 -18.09 -34.62 -14.18
N ASN A 53 -18.54 -35.24 -15.27
CA ASN A 53 -19.13 -34.51 -16.40
C ASN A 53 -20.35 -33.69 -15.96
N PHE A 54 -21.22 -34.26 -15.12
CA PHE A 54 -22.33 -33.53 -14.51
C PHE A 54 -21.84 -32.30 -13.72
N CYS A 55 -20.85 -32.46 -12.84
CA CYS A 55 -20.34 -31.35 -12.06
C CYS A 55 -19.65 -30.27 -12.90
N GLN A 56 -18.91 -30.63 -13.94
CA GLN A 56 -18.28 -29.67 -14.85
C GLN A 56 -19.28 -28.96 -15.76
N THR A 57 -20.42 -29.60 -16.05
CA THR A 57 -21.48 -29.00 -16.87
C THR A 57 -22.27 -27.96 -16.09
N PHE A 58 -22.59 -28.21 -14.82
CA PHE A 58 -23.51 -27.37 -14.04
C PHE A 58 -22.84 -26.56 -12.94
N PHE A 59 -21.61 -26.90 -12.54
CA PHE A 59 -20.87 -26.30 -11.42
C PHE A 59 -19.39 -26.12 -11.82
N THR A 60 -18.45 -26.24 -10.88
CA THR A 60 -17.01 -26.16 -11.17
C THR A 60 -16.42 -27.55 -11.47
N ASP A 61 -16.43 -28.47 -10.51
CA ASP A 61 -16.02 -29.87 -10.70
C ASP A 61 -16.57 -30.72 -9.53
N LEU A 62 -16.24 -32.01 -9.47
CA LEU A 62 -16.43 -32.84 -8.27
C LEU A 62 -15.68 -32.22 -7.09
N VAL A 63 -16.27 -32.35 -5.90
CA VAL A 63 -15.79 -31.71 -4.66
C VAL A 63 -14.31 -32.00 -4.40
N ALA A 64 -13.57 -30.93 -4.12
CA ALA A 64 -12.19 -30.98 -3.65
C ALA A 64 -12.12 -30.51 -2.20
N ILE A 65 -11.83 -31.44 -1.29
CA ILE A 65 -11.90 -31.20 0.16
C ILE A 65 -10.54 -30.72 0.69
N GLN A 66 -10.56 -29.64 1.47
CA GLN A 66 -9.35 -28.94 1.89
C GLN A 66 -8.95 -29.23 3.34
N ASN A 67 -9.90 -29.63 4.20
CA ASN A 67 -9.68 -29.82 5.63
C ASN A 67 -10.84 -30.61 6.28
N GLN A 68 -10.70 -30.95 7.57
CA GLN A 68 -11.71 -31.72 8.31
C GLN A 68 -13.01 -30.96 8.58
N GLN A 69 -12.96 -29.63 8.72
CA GLN A 69 -14.16 -28.83 9.00
C GLN A 69 -15.13 -28.85 7.82
N GLU A 70 -14.59 -28.86 6.59
CA GLU A 70 -15.38 -29.08 5.37
C GLU A 70 -16.07 -30.45 5.38
N ILE A 71 -15.41 -31.50 5.86
CA ILE A 71 -16.01 -32.84 5.95
C ILE A 71 -17.16 -32.87 6.94
N GLU A 72 -16.96 -32.27 8.11
CA GLU A 72 -18.02 -32.14 9.12
C GLU A 72 -19.22 -31.37 8.58
N TYR A 73 -18.97 -30.26 7.88
CA TYR A 73 -19.99 -29.47 7.22
C TYR A 73 -20.77 -30.27 6.16
N LEU A 74 -20.06 -30.96 5.26
CA LEU A 74 -20.67 -31.80 4.23
C LEU A 74 -21.51 -32.91 4.84
N ASN A 75 -20.98 -33.60 5.85
CA ASN A 75 -21.70 -34.68 6.53
C ASN A 75 -22.96 -34.19 7.23
N LYS A 76 -22.93 -33.00 7.84
CA LYS A 76 -24.10 -32.39 8.50
C LYS A 76 -25.14 -31.87 7.50
N SER A 77 -24.70 -31.37 6.35
CA SER A 77 -25.56 -30.61 5.42
C SER A 77 -26.17 -31.46 4.30
N LEU A 78 -25.55 -32.60 3.96
CA LEU A 78 -26.02 -33.48 2.90
C LEU A 78 -26.96 -34.58 3.43
N PRO A 79 -28.00 -34.97 2.66
CA PRO A 79 -28.87 -36.06 3.06
C PRO A 79 -28.16 -37.42 2.95
N PHE A 80 -28.63 -38.40 3.72
CA PHE A 80 -28.18 -39.79 3.55
C PHE A 80 -28.59 -40.32 2.17
N HIS A 81 -27.69 -41.06 1.53
CA HIS A 81 -27.97 -41.79 0.30
C HIS A 81 -27.37 -43.19 0.38
N GLY A 82 -28.17 -44.23 0.07
CA GLY A 82 -27.77 -45.63 0.25
C GLY A 82 -26.57 -46.10 -0.58
N ARG A 83 -26.18 -45.35 -1.62
CA ARG A 83 -24.96 -45.60 -2.42
C ARG A 83 -23.86 -44.55 -2.22
N TYR A 84 -24.06 -43.63 -1.28
CA TYR A 84 -23.14 -42.52 -0.98
C TYR A 84 -22.87 -41.62 -2.19
N TYR A 85 -21.76 -40.87 -2.13
CA TYR A 85 -21.43 -39.78 -3.03
C TYR A 85 -20.02 -39.95 -3.58
N TRP A 86 -19.83 -39.64 -4.86
CA TRP A 86 -18.50 -39.51 -5.48
C TRP A 86 -17.84 -38.19 -5.08
N ILE A 87 -16.54 -38.24 -4.78
CA ILE A 87 -15.70 -37.05 -4.59
C ILE A 87 -14.61 -36.95 -5.67
N GLY A 88 -14.05 -35.75 -5.82
CA GLY A 88 -13.15 -35.41 -6.92
C GLY A 88 -11.70 -35.79 -6.69
N ILE A 89 -11.40 -36.94 -6.08
CA ILE A 89 -10.02 -37.40 -5.87
C ILE A 89 -9.75 -38.69 -6.62
N ARG A 90 -8.60 -38.75 -7.29
CA ARG A 90 -8.13 -39.94 -8.02
C ARG A 90 -6.66 -40.20 -7.77
N LYS A 91 -6.24 -41.43 -8.00
CA LYS A 91 -4.82 -41.82 -7.92
C LYS A 91 -4.16 -41.61 -9.29
N LEU A 92 -3.35 -40.57 -9.41
CA LEU A 92 -2.60 -40.22 -10.63
C LEU A 92 -1.11 -40.44 -10.40
N GLY A 93 -0.50 -41.37 -11.14
CA GLY A 93 0.93 -41.68 -10.98
C GLY A 93 1.29 -42.18 -9.57
N GLY A 94 0.36 -42.82 -8.87
CA GLY A 94 0.53 -43.29 -7.49
C GLY A 94 0.17 -42.29 -6.39
N ILE A 95 -0.13 -41.03 -6.74
CA ILE A 95 -0.43 -39.95 -5.81
C ILE A 95 -1.92 -39.61 -5.85
N TRP A 96 -2.55 -39.42 -4.69
CA TRP A 96 -3.93 -38.97 -4.59
C TRP A 96 -4.01 -37.46 -4.90
N THR A 97 -4.76 -37.11 -5.94
CA THR A 97 -4.86 -35.74 -6.47
C THR A 97 -6.32 -35.35 -6.66
N TRP A 98 -6.65 -34.14 -6.21
CA TRP A 98 -7.94 -33.51 -6.44
C TRP A 98 -8.06 -33.09 -7.91
N VAL A 99 -8.93 -33.75 -8.68
CA VAL A 99 -8.99 -33.59 -10.13
C VAL A 99 -9.48 -32.22 -10.58
N GLY A 100 -10.29 -31.53 -9.75
CA GLY A 100 -10.82 -30.20 -10.04
C GLY A 100 -9.82 -29.07 -9.80
N THR A 101 -8.96 -29.20 -8.79
CA THR A 101 -7.98 -28.15 -8.42
C THR A 101 -6.55 -28.47 -8.85
N GLY A 102 -6.27 -29.72 -9.23
CA GLY A 102 -4.91 -30.21 -9.51
C GLY A 102 -4.02 -30.36 -8.28
N LYS A 103 -4.52 -30.04 -7.08
CA LYS A 103 -3.76 -30.11 -5.83
C LYS A 103 -3.65 -31.55 -5.34
N THR A 104 -2.50 -31.92 -4.79
CA THR A 104 -2.31 -33.21 -4.12
C THR A 104 -3.02 -33.25 -2.78
N LEU A 105 -3.39 -34.44 -2.31
CA LEU A 105 -3.99 -34.65 -1.00
C LEU A 105 -3.08 -34.15 0.13
N SER A 106 -3.59 -33.24 0.97
CA SER A 106 -2.90 -32.79 2.19
C SER A 106 -3.19 -33.72 3.36
N LYS A 107 -2.29 -33.78 4.34
CA LYS A 107 -2.53 -34.50 5.61
C LYS A 107 -3.71 -33.96 6.39
N GLU A 108 -4.01 -32.67 6.26
CA GLU A 108 -5.14 -32.03 6.94
C GLU A 108 -6.49 -32.49 6.37
N ALA A 109 -6.57 -32.66 5.04
CA ALA A 109 -7.78 -33.11 4.36
C ALA A 109 -7.98 -34.63 4.43
N GLU A 110 -6.90 -35.41 4.57
CA GLU A 110 -6.95 -36.88 4.51
C GLU A 110 -7.96 -37.48 5.50
N ASN A 111 -8.89 -38.31 5.00
CA ASN A 111 -9.97 -38.83 5.83
C ASN A 111 -10.43 -40.26 5.49
N TRP A 112 -9.49 -41.16 5.20
CA TRP A 112 -9.79 -42.57 4.91
C TRP A 112 -10.51 -43.29 6.07
N ALA A 113 -11.43 -44.18 5.71
CA ALA A 113 -12.02 -45.10 6.67
C ALA A 113 -10.98 -46.12 7.16
N ARG A 114 -11.23 -46.72 8.31
CA ARG A 114 -10.38 -47.77 8.88
C ARG A 114 -10.26 -48.93 7.87
N GLY A 115 -9.04 -49.16 7.41
CA GLY A 115 -8.71 -50.21 6.45
C GLY A 115 -8.61 -49.72 5.00
N GLU A 116 -8.82 -48.43 4.74
CA GLU A 116 -8.76 -47.82 3.40
C GLU A 116 -7.53 -46.91 3.22
N PRO A 117 -7.08 -46.66 1.98
CA PRO A 117 -7.54 -47.27 0.73
C PRO A 117 -7.01 -48.71 0.57
N ASN A 118 -7.87 -49.65 0.20
CA ASN A 118 -7.55 -51.08 0.20
C ASN A 118 -7.29 -51.70 -1.19
N ASN A 119 -7.60 -50.98 -2.27
CA ASN A 119 -7.48 -51.41 -3.66
C ASN A 119 -8.02 -52.83 -3.92
N ARG A 120 -9.13 -53.19 -3.29
CA ARG A 120 -9.83 -54.46 -3.52
C ARG A 120 -10.17 -54.58 -5.00
N ARG A 121 -9.65 -55.65 -5.63
CA ARG A 121 -9.85 -56.03 -7.04
C ARG A 121 -9.03 -55.23 -8.07
N SER A 122 -7.96 -54.56 -7.65
CA SER A 122 -6.91 -53.99 -8.52
C SER A 122 -7.36 -52.92 -9.52
N ASN A 123 -8.42 -52.17 -9.24
CA ASN A 123 -8.92 -51.08 -10.11
C ASN A 123 -9.87 -50.11 -9.37
N GLN A 124 -9.51 -49.67 -8.15
CA GLN A 124 -10.31 -48.74 -7.34
C GLN A 124 -9.68 -47.34 -7.34
N ASP A 125 -9.66 -46.68 -8.49
CA ASP A 125 -9.03 -45.36 -8.65
C ASP A 125 -9.96 -44.18 -8.34
N CYS A 126 -11.18 -44.46 -7.86
CA CYS A 126 -12.22 -43.47 -7.57
C CYS A 126 -12.64 -43.57 -6.10
N VAL A 127 -13.05 -42.47 -5.50
CA VAL A 127 -13.28 -42.41 -4.05
C VAL A 127 -14.67 -41.91 -3.74
N GLU A 128 -15.33 -42.62 -2.82
CA GLU A 128 -16.62 -42.21 -2.25
C GLU A 128 -16.46 -41.63 -0.84
N ILE A 129 -17.45 -40.85 -0.41
CA ILE A 129 -17.56 -40.30 0.95
C ILE A 129 -18.81 -40.80 1.67
N TYR A 130 -18.64 -41.29 2.90
CA TYR A 130 -19.71 -41.86 3.73
C TYR A 130 -20.57 -40.80 4.45
N ILE A 131 -21.36 -40.05 3.69
CA ILE A 131 -22.32 -39.08 4.25
C ILE A 131 -23.37 -39.77 5.11
N GLN A 132 -23.53 -39.30 6.35
CA GLN A 132 -24.54 -39.73 7.33
C GLN A 132 -24.52 -41.25 7.62
N ARG A 133 -23.36 -41.89 7.48
CA ARG A 133 -23.19 -43.32 7.79
C ARG A 133 -23.18 -43.54 9.32
N PRO A 134 -23.88 -44.55 9.86
CA PRO A 134 -23.94 -44.78 11.31
C PRO A 134 -22.58 -44.96 12.00
N GLN A 135 -21.59 -45.53 11.32
CA GLN A 135 -20.21 -45.61 11.77
C GLN A 135 -19.29 -45.05 10.70
N GLN A 136 -18.24 -44.33 11.13
CA GLN A 136 -17.25 -43.73 10.22
C GLN A 136 -17.87 -42.74 9.22
N ALA A 137 -18.82 -41.92 9.70
CA ALA A 137 -19.42 -40.83 8.91
C ALA A 137 -18.35 -39.87 8.36
N GLY A 138 -18.52 -39.39 7.14
CA GLY A 138 -17.59 -38.51 6.44
C GLY A 138 -16.27 -39.16 5.98
N LYS A 139 -15.99 -40.40 6.38
CA LYS A 139 -14.77 -41.12 5.96
C LYS A 139 -14.84 -41.56 4.49
N TRP A 140 -13.67 -41.81 3.91
CA TRP A 140 -13.52 -42.15 2.49
C TRP A 140 -13.23 -43.64 2.26
N ASN A 141 -13.61 -44.11 1.07
CA ASN A 141 -13.37 -45.46 0.60
C ASN A 141 -13.06 -45.45 -0.90
N ASP A 142 -12.06 -46.23 -1.33
CA ASP A 142 -11.78 -46.42 -2.75
C ASP A 142 -12.74 -47.46 -3.36
N GLU A 143 -13.27 -47.17 -4.55
CA GLU A 143 -14.28 -47.97 -5.24
C GLU A 143 -14.01 -48.01 -6.75
N PRO A 144 -14.46 -49.07 -7.46
CA PRO A 144 -14.39 -49.12 -8.90
C PRO A 144 -15.22 -47.99 -9.51
N CYS A 145 -14.61 -47.22 -10.42
CA CYS A 145 -15.19 -46.03 -11.02
C CYS A 145 -16.51 -46.26 -11.78
N ASN A 146 -16.82 -47.51 -12.14
CA ASN A 146 -18.05 -47.90 -12.84
C ASN A 146 -19.27 -48.07 -11.91
N ARG A 147 -19.09 -48.00 -10.59
CA ARG A 147 -20.21 -47.99 -9.63
C ARG A 147 -21.03 -46.72 -9.80
N LYS A 148 -22.34 -46.82 -9.55
CA LYS A 148 -23.25 -45.67 -9.63
C LYS A 148 -23.50 -45.08 -8.25
N LYS A 149 -23.22 -43.79 -8.08
CA LYS A 149 -23.40 -43.02 -6.83
C LYS A 149 -23.86 -41.59 -7.14
N LYS A 150 -24.27 -40.83 -6.12
CA LYS A 150 -24.58 -39.40 -6.30
C LYS A 150 -23.31 -38.63 -6.66
N ALA A 151 -23.44 -37.63 -7.53
CA ALA A 151 -22.34 -36.68 -7.78
C ALA A 151 -22.34 -35.64 -6.66
N LEU A 152 -21.19 -35.40 -6.01
CA LEU A 152 -21.01 -34.29 -5.07
C LEU A 152 -20.07 -33.27 -5.72
N CYS A 153 -20.63 -32.14 -6.09
CA CYS A 153 -19.98 -31.06 -6.83
C CYS A 153 -19.65 -29.89 -5.90
N TYR A 154 -18.64 -29.12 -6.28
CA TYR A 154 -18.43 -27.79 -5.72
C TYR A 154 -18.57 -26.72 -6.80
N ARG A 155 -18.87 -25.50 -6.37
CA ARG A 155 -18.81 -24.30 -7.19
C ARG A 155 -17.91 -23.27 -6.51
N ALA A 156 -16.94 -22.76 -7.28
CA ALA A 156 -16.09 -21.66 -6.87
C ALA A 156 -16.93 -20.43 -6.50
N SER A 157 -16.77 -19.92 -5.28
CA SER A 157 -17.46 -18.73 -4.82
C SER A 157 -16.73 -17.48 -5.31
N CYS A 158 -15.41 -17.55 -5.46
CA CYS A 158 -14.60 -16.46 -5.96
C CYS A 158 -14.81 -16.20 -7.46
N GLN A 159 -15.05 -14.92 -7.79
CA GLN A 159 -15.19 -14.44 -9.17
C GLN A 159 -14.23 -13.27 -9.44
N PRO A 160 -13.85 -12.99 -10.71
CA PRO A 160 -12.79 -12.04 -11.06
C PRO A 160 -12.97 -10.58 -10.62
N PHE A 161 -14.17 -10.19 -10.17
CA PHE A 161 -14.50 -8.80 -9.79
C PHE A 161 -14.95 -8.64 -8.32
N LEU A 162 -14.97 -9.73 -7.54
CA LEU A 162 -15.26 -9.65 -6.12
C LEU A 162 -14.15 -8.91 -5.37
N CYS A 163 -14.41 -8.53 -4.13
CA CYS A 163 -13.46 -7.75 -3.34
C CYS A 163 -13.09 -6.41 -4.00
N SER A 164 -13.97 -5.89 -4.86
CA SER A 164 -13.81 -4.64 -5.61
C SER A 164 -12.51 -4.54 -6.41
N GLN A 165 -11.87 -5.67 -6.75
CA GLN A 165 -10.49 -5.72 -7.30
C GLN A 165 -9.44 -5.01 -6.41
N ARG A 166 -9.77 -4.84 -5.13
CA ARG A 166 -8.99 -4.17 -4.08
C ARG A 166 -8.64 -5.12 -2.94
N GLY A 167 -8.72 -6.42 -3.21
CA GLY A 167 -8.33 -7.48 -2.29
C GLY A 167 -8.26 -8.82 -3.02
N GLU A 168 -7.72 -9.80 -2.32
CA GLU A 168 -7.72 -11.18 -2.76
C GLU A 168 -9.01 -11.86 -2.29
N CYS A 169 -9.70 -12.55 -3.21
CA CYS A 169 -10.84 -13.38 -2.85
C CYS A 169 -10.34 -14.72 -2.30
N VAL A 170 -10.79 -15.06 -1.11
CA VAL A 170 -10.45 -16.31 -0.44
C VAL A 170 -11.70 -17.15 -0.24
N GLU A 171 -11.66 -18.34 -0.81
CA GLU A 171 -12.70 -19.37 -0.71
C GLU A 171 -12.93 -19.79 0.76
N THR A 172 -14.18 -19.96 1.17
CA THR A 172 -14.58 -20.35 2.55
C THR A 172 -15.75 -21.34 2.54
N ILE A 173 -16.06 -22.00 3.66
CA ILE A 173 -17.16 -22.98 3.71
C ILE A 173 -18.48 -22.30 3.33
N GLY A 174 -19.03 -22.68 2.17
CA GLY A 174 -20.28 -22.17 1.65
C GLY A 174 -20.25 -20.73 1.13
N SER A 175 -19.08 -20.07 1.04
CA SER A 175 -18.96 -18.66 0.64
C SER A 175 -17.53 -18.27 0.23
N TYR A 176 -17.26 -16.98 0.09
CA TYR A 176 -15.94 -16.38 0.08
C TYR A 176 -15.82 -15.31 1.17
N ARG A 177 -14.59 -14.83 1.38
CA ARG A 177 -14.29 -13.55 2.03
C ARG A 177 -13.25 -12.80 1.23
N CYS A 178 -13.06 -11.52 1.55
CA CYS A 178 -12.03 -10.70 0.94
C CYS A 178 -10.89 -10.41 1.91
N GLU A 179 -9.66 -10.56 1.43
CA GLU A 179 -8.44 -10.11 2.09
C GLU A 179 -7.98 -8.83 1.41
N CYS A 180 -8.36 -7.69 1.98
CA CYS A 180 -8.17 -6.38 1.34
C CYS A 180 -6.71 -5.97 1.24
N TYR A 181 -6.35 -5.34 0.12
CA TYR A 181 -5.05 -4.70 -0.05
C TYR A 181 -4.89 -3.52 0.91
N PRO A 182 -3.64 -3.11 1.22
CA PRO A 182 -3.39 -2.00 2.13
C PRO A 182 -4.16 -0.73 1.74
N GLY A 183 -4.83 -0.13 2.73
CA GLY A 183 -5.61 1.10 2.55
C GLY A 183 -7.08 0.89 2.18
N PHE A 184 -7.52 -0.36 2.03
CA PHE A 184 -8.93 -0.72 1.81
C PHE A 184 -9.46 -1.58 2.96
N HIS A 185 -10.77 -1.52 3.21
CA HIS A 185 -11.44 -2.34 4.22
C HIS A 185 -12.92 -2.60 3.89
N GLY A 186 -13.60 -3.28 4.80
CA GLY A 186 -14.97 -3.74 4.63
C GLY A 186 -15.04 -5.16 4.05
N PRO A 187 -16.23 -5.78 4.03
CA PRO A 187 -16.39 -7.17 3.58
C PRO A 187 -16.03 -7.36 2.10
N GLU A 188 -16.21 -6.33 1.27
CA GLU A 188 -15.94 -6.34 -0.18
C GLU A 188 -14.80 -5.39 -0.59
N CYS A 189 -13.99 -4.93 0.37
CA CYS A 189 -12.87 -3.99 0.14
C CYS A 189 -13.28 -2.69 -0.59
N THR A 190 -14.52 -2.25 -0.39
CA THR A 190 -15.08 -1.03 -0.98
C THR A 190 -14.62 0.22 -0.25
N ASP A 191 -14.44 0.10 1.06
CA ASP A 191 -14.17 1.24 1.93
C ASP A 191 -12.69 1.60 1.86
N VAL A 192 -12.40 2.89 1.91
CA VAL A 192 -11.05 3.42 1.78
C VAL A 192 -10.66 4.05 3.10
N VAL A 193 -9.45 3.76 3.58
CA VAL A 193 -8.86 4.42 4.73
C VAL A 193 -8.84 5.93 4.51
N GLN A 194 -9.33 6.68 5.50
CA GLN A 194 -9.32 8.13 5.49
C GLN A 194 -8.32 8.67 6.52
N CYS A 195 -7.49 9.62 6.09
CA CYS A 195 -6.60 10.37 6.99
C CYS A 195 -7.27 11.67 7.47
N ALA A 196 -6.72 12.26 8.53
CA ALA A 196 -7.18 13.56 9.01
C ALA A 196 -7.06 14.62 7.91
N LYS A 197 -8.07 15.47 7.76
CA LYS A 197 -8.03 16.62 6.85
C LYS A 197 -6.87 17.55 7.24
N LEU A 198 -6.07 17.95 6.25
CA LEU A 198 -4.93 18.84 6.48
C LEU A 198 -5.38 20.31 6.50
N GLU A 199 -4.90 21.05 7.51
CA GLU A 199 -5.15 22.50 7.68
C GLU A 199 -3.83 23.27 7.76
N PRO A 200 -3.21 23.62 6.63
CA PRO A 200 -1.81 24.06 6.62
C PRO A 200 -1.57 25.54 6.98
N LYS A 201 -2.50 26.19 7.69
CA LYS A 201 -2.38 27.57 8.23
C LYS A 201 -1.66 28.57 7.29
N GLY A 202 -2.10 28.66 6.04
CA GLY A 202 -1.55 29.62 5.07
C GLY A 202 -0.34 29.15 4.27
N VAL A 203 0.13 27.90 4.45
CA VAL A 203 1.09 27.27 3.55
C VAL A 203 0.33 26.76 2.31
N PRO A 204 0.70 27.19 1.09
CA PRO A 204 0.04 26.74 -0.12
C PRO A 204 0.29 25.24 -0.34
N MET A 205 -0.79 24.50 -0.62
CA MET A 205 -0.74 23.08 -0.91
C MET A 205 -1.55 22.73 -2.16
N ASN A 206 -1.08 21.74 -2.90
CA ASN A 206 -1.79 21.14 -4.01
C ASN A 206 -1.96 19.64 -3.75
N CYS A 207 -3.19 19.14 -3.79
CA CYS A 207 -3.51 17.76 -3.43
C CYS A 207 -4.10 16.98 -4.60
N SER A 208 -3.78 15.69 -4.65
CA SER A 208 -4.41 14.68 -5.52
C SER A 208 -5.08 13.61 -4.67
N HIS A 209 -6.31 13.27 -5.01
CA HIS A 209 -7.21 12.42 -4.21
C HIS A 209 -7.75 11.25 -5.05
N PRO A 210 -6.92 10.24 -5.36
CA PRO A 210 -7.29 9.17 -6.30
C PRO A 210 -8.48 8.31 -5.82
N TYR A 211 -8.70 8.24 -4.52
CA TYR A 211 -9.74 7.41 -3.90
C TYR A 211 -10.67 8.21 -2.98
N GLY A 212 -10.78 9.53 -3.19
CA GLY A 212 -11.58 10.45 -2.38
C GLY A 212 -10.76 11.36 -1.48
N ASP A 213 -11.42 12.39 -0.94
CA ASP A 213 -10.80 13.49 -0.21
C ASP A 213 -10.05 13.02 1.04
N PHE A 214 -8.74 13.28 1.04
CA PHE A 214 -7.82 12.90 2.12
C PHE A 214 -7.84 11.38 2.44
N SER A 215 -8.20 10.55 1.46
CA SER A 215 -8.19 9.09 1.56
C SER A 215 -6.82 8.49 1.25
N TYR A 216 -6.67 7.19 1.48
CA TYR A 216 -5.46 6.41 1.21
C TYR A 216 -4.84 6.79 -0.13
N ASN A 217 -3.51 6.94 -0.13
CA ASN A 217 -2.73 7.32 -1.30
C ASN A 217 -3.01 8.72 -1.84
N SER A 218 -3.81 9.54 -1.16
CA SER A 218 -3.83 10.99 -1.40
C SER A 218 -2.44 11.56 -1.17
N THR A 219 -2.01 12.44 -2.07
CA THR A 219 -0.72 13.13 -2.00
C THR A 219 -0.94 14.64 -2.02
N CYS A 220 -0.36 15.35 -1.06
CA CYS A 220 -0.39 16.80 -0.98
C CYS A 220 1.04 17.35 -1.05
N GLU A 221 1.32 18.15 -2.07
CA GLU A 221 2.58 18.86 -2.27
C GLU A 221 2.50 20.27 -1.69
N PHE A 222 3.51 20.65 -0.90
CA PHE A 222 3.57 21.92 -0.19
C PHE A 222 4.62 22.85 -0.79
N GLY A 223 4.18 24.06 -1.08
CA GLY A 223 5.04 25.17 -1.50
C GLY A 223 5.17 26.22 -0.40
N CYS A 224 6.12 27.14 -0.58
CA CYS A 224 6.18 28.38 0.20
C CYS A 224 6.07 29.56 -0.76
N HIS A 225 5.52 30.66 -0.26
CA HIS A 225 5.53 31.93 -1.00
C HIS A 225 6.97 32.44 -1.18
N GLU A 226 7.16 33.34 -2.15
CA GLU A 226 8.46 33.95 -2.43
C GLU A 226 9.06 34.58 -1.16
N GLY A 227 10.37 34.42 -0.98
CA GLY A 227 11.09 34.90 0.21
C GLY A 227 10.95 34.01 1.44
N PHE A 228 10.28 32.86 1.34
CA PHE A 228 10.21 31.84 2.38
C PHE A 228 10.76 30.50 1.89
N GLU A 229 11.42 29.79 2.79
CA GLU A 229 11.97 28.45 2.56
C GLU A 229 11.19 27.40 3.38
N ARG A 230 10.91 26.25 2.75
CA ARG A 230 10.19 25.14 3.39
C ARG A 230 11.08 24.39 4.36
N ARG A 231 10.59 24.14 5.57
CA ARG A 231 11.16 23.25 6.58
C ARG A 231 10.24 22.03 6.79
N GLY A 232 10.76 20.85 6.52
CA GLY A 232 10.03 19.59 6.62
C GLY A 232 9.75 18.93 5.27
N ALA A 233 8.80 17.99 5.26
CA ALA A 233 8.48 17.21 4.07
C ALA A 233 7.80 18.07 2.99
N GLY A 234 8.25 17.93 1.74
CA GLY A 234 7.63 18.63 0.59
C GLY A 234 6.34 17.99 0.10
N VAL A 235 6.17 16.69 0.34
CA VAL A 235 4.99 15.92 -0.06
C VAL A 235 4.55 15.05 1.11
N LEU A 236 3.26 15.10 1.43
CA LEU A 236 2.62 14.23 2.41
C LEU A 236 1.75 13.21 1.68
N ARG A 237 1.78 11.96 2.13
CA ARG A 237 0.95 10.87 1.59
C ARG A 237 0.13 10.21 2.69
N CYS A 238 -1.16 9.97 2.43
CA CYS A 238 -2.04 9.24 3.36
C CYS A 238 -1.72 7.74 3.31
N LEU A 239 -1.32 7.18 4.45
CA LEU A 239 -0.87 5.80 4.59
C LEU A 239 -2.03 4.85 4.97
N PRO A 240 -1.85 3.52 4.79
CA PRO A 240 -2.84 2.53 5.25
C PRO A 240 -3.10 2.59 6.75
N SER A 241 -2.16 3.11 7.54
CA SER A 241 -2.27 3.30 8.99
C SER A 241 -3.24 4.40 9.41
N ARG A 242 -3.88 5.10 8.46
CA ARG A 242 -4.73 6.30 8.69
C ARG A 242 -3.92 7.53 9.12
N GLU A 243 -2.61 7.49 8.93
CA GLU A 243 -1.69 8.58 9.25
C GLU A 243 -1.07 9.16 7.98
N TRP A 244 -0.69 10.43 8.06
CA TRP A 244 0.12 11.05 7.03
C TRP A 244 1.58 10.64 7.18
N SER A 245 2.29 10.51 6.06
CA SER A 245 3.71 10.12 6.05
C SER A 245 4.65 11.06 6.80
N ALA A 246 4.23 12.30 7.05
CA ALA A 246 4.95 13.31 7.81
C ALA A 246 3.97 14.39 8.31
N ASN A 247 4.46 15.27 9.19
CA ASN A 247 3.74 16.46 9.62
C ASN A 247 3.73 17.55 8.52
N ILE A 248 2.76 18.46 8.59
CA ILE A 248 2.68 19.64 7.70
C ILE A 248 3.98 20.45 7.83
N PRO A 249 4.66 20.81 6.72
CA PRO A 249 5.87 21.60 6.78
C PRO A 249 5.60 23.05 7.18
N THR A 250 6.62 23.75 7.66
CA THR A 250 6.56 25.19 7.93
C THR A 250 7.31 25.98 6.86
N CYS A 251 6.89 27.21 6.62
CA CYS A 251 7.61 28.15 5.76
C CYS A 251 8.30 29.19 6.64
N THR A 252 9.63 29.25 6.58
CA THR A 252 10.46 30.20 7.35
C THR A 252 11.05 31.24 6.41
N ALA A 253 11.02 32.52 6.79
CA ALA A 253 11.56 33.59 5.95
C ALA A 253 13.06 33.37 5.68
N VAL A 254 13.50 33.63 4.45
CA VAL A 254 14.90 33.52 4.05
C VAL A 254 15.74 34.51 4.87
N THR A 255 16.88 34.08 5.39
CA THR A 255 17.74 34.89 6.24
C THR A 255 18.87 35.53 5.43
N CYS A 256 19.12 36.82 5.63
CA CYS A 256 20.27 37.52 5.09
C CYS A 256 21.42 37.60 6.12
N PRO A 257 22.68 37.84 5.67
CA PRO A 257 23.80 38.07 6.58
C PRO A 257 23.50 39.20 7.58
N VAL A 258 23.81 38.99 8.85
CA VAL A 258 23.61 40.00 9.89
C VAL A 258 24.40 41.28 9.55
N LEU A 259 23.70 42.42 9.49
CA LEU A 259 24.34 43.71 9.28
C LEU A 259 24.78 44.32 10.61
N ARG A 260 25.85 45.12 10.55
CA ARG A 260 26.36 45.91 11.66
C ARG A 260 26.44 47.37 11.25
N ALA A 261 26.38 48.27 12.23
CA ALA A 261 26.57 49.69 11.98
C ALA A 261 27.95 49.94 11.37
N PRO A 262 28.06 50.81 10.34
CA PRO A 262 29.35 51.19 9.78
C PRO A 262 30.17 51.93 10.84
N GLU A 263 31.49 51.91 10.69
CA GLU A 263 32.36 52.65 11.59
C GLU A 263 32.00 54.14 11.58
N LYS A 264 31.78 54.74 12.77
CA LYS A 264 31.29 56.12 12.95
C LYS A 264 29.90 56.38 12.34
N GLY A 265 29.07 55.34 12.23
CA GLY A 265 27.66 55.47 11.89
C GLY A 265 26.75 54.65 12.80
N GLU A 266 25.46 54.73 12.51
CA GLU A 266 24.40 54.01 13.22
C GLU A 266 23.59 53.18 12.23
N LEU A 267 22.90 52.17 12.76
CA LEU A 267 22.06 51.24 12.00
C LEU A 267 20.70 51.16 12.67
N ASN A 268 19.64 51.41 11.91
CA ASN A 268 18.27 51.23 12.37
C ASN A 268 17.55 50.27 11.44
N CYS A 269 17.12 49.12 11.97
CA CYS A 269 16.49 48.06 11.17
C CYS A 269 15.04 47.82 11.59
N SER A 270 14.19 47.55 10.60
CA SER A 270 12.86 46.99 10.78
C SER A 270 12.85 45.53 10.31
N HIS A 271 12.28 44.64 11.12
CA HIS A 271 12.32 43.18 10.94
C HIS A 271 10.91 42.61 10.92
N LEU A 272 10.30 42.48 9.74
CA LEU A 272 8.89 42.08 9.62
C LEU A 272 8.65 40.60 9.94
N HIS A 273 9.59 39.72 9.57
CA HIS A 273 9.45 38.26 9.66
C HIS A 273 10.51 37.60 10.56
N GLY A 274 11.25 38.41 11.32
CA GLY A 274 12.40 37.98 12.12
C GLY A 274 13.65 38.80 11.81
N ASP A 275 14.64 38.71 12.70
CA ASP A 275 15.87 39.50 12.60
C ASP A 275 16.64 39.18 11.32
N PHE A 276 16.90 40.22 10.52
CA PHE A 276 17.64 40.15 9.25
C PHE A 276 17.07 39.13 8.24
N THR A 277 15.76 38.87 8.27
CA THR A 277 15.08 38.00 7.29
C THR A 277 14.49 38.79 6.12
N PHE A 278 14.00 38.08 5.10
CA PHE A 278 13.33 38.65 3.92
C PHE A 278 12.37 39.80 4.27
N GLY A 279 12.49 40.90 3.52
CA GLY A 279 11.73 42.13 3.75
C GLY A 279 12.23 42.99 4.92
N SER A 280 13.30 42.59 5.62
CA SER A 280 13.95 43.47 6.60
C SER A 280 14.59 44.66 5.90
N THR A 281 14.41 45.87 6.44
CA THR A 281 14.99 47.09 5.90
C THR A 281 15.85 47.76 6.95
N CYS A 282 17.10 48.03 6.63
CA CYS A 282 18.07 48.67 7.52
C CYS A 282 18.52 50.02 6.93
N ALA A 283 18.25 51.10 7.65
CA ALA A 283 18.69 52.46 7.33
C ALA A 283 20.00 52.80 8.04
N PHE A 284 20.86 53.53 7.33
CA PHE A 284 22.19 53.92 7.80
C PHE A 284 22.25 55.43 8.01
N SER A 285 22.89 55.86 9.10
CA SER A 285 23.21 57.26 9.36
C SER A 285 24.66 57.40 9.80
N CYS A 286 25.24 58.59 9.62
CA CYS A 286 26.61 58.88 10.05
C CYS A 286 26.62 59.87 11.21
N GLN A 287 27.58 59.70 12.11
CA GLN A 287 27.83 60.66 13.18
C GLN A 287 28.24 62.02 12.61
N THR A 288 28.04 63.09 13.38
CA THR A 288 28.39 64.45 12.97
C THR A 288 29.85 64.55 12.50
N GLY A 289 30.07 65.16 11.34
CA GLY A 289 31.40 65.30 10.72
C GLY A 289 31.74 64.23 9.67
N PHE A 290 30.88 63.22 9.51
CA PHE A 290 31.00 62.18 8.49
C PHE A 290 29.84 62.24 7.49
N VAL A 291 30.09 61.81 6.26
CA VAL A 291 29.09 61.70 5.19
C VAL A 291 28.91 60.25 4.80
N LEU A 292 27.66 59.85 4.63
CA LEU A 292 27.29 58.52 4.15
C LEU A 292 27.69 58.35 2.69
N LYS A 293 28.45 57.28 2.40
CA LYS A 293 28.79 56.86 1.05
C LYS A 293 28.26 55.45 0.83
N GLY A 294 27.33 55.31 -0.10
CA GLY A 294 26.59 54.07 -0.36
C GLY A 294 25.09 54.33 -0.31
N PRO A 295 24.27 53.27 -0.24
CA PRO A 295 22.82 53.41 -0.13
C PRO A 295 22.40 53.92 1.26
N GLU A 296 21.33 54.71 1.32
CA GLU A 296 20.74 55.19 2.58
C GLU A 296 20.05 54.07 3.37
N SER A 297 19.52 53.06 2.66
CA SER A 297 18.94 51.86 3.24
C SER A 297 19.23 50.63 2.40
N ARG A 298 19.22 49.46 3.04
CA ARG A 298 19.34 48.15 2.38
C ARG A 298 18.18 47.27 2.80
N GLU A 299 17.73 46.42 1.89
CA GLU A 299 16.62 45.49 2.09
C GLU A 299 17.09 44.05 1.88
N CYS A 300 16.61 43.12 2.71
CA CYS A 300 16.90 41.69 2.58
C CYS A 300 16.00 41.06 1.51
N THR A 301 16.61 40.57 0.42
CA THR A 301 15.89 40.00 -0.73
C THR A 301 15.54 38.52 -0.53
N ALA A 302 14.64 38.00 -1.37
CA ALA A 302 14.23 36.59 -1.36
C ALA A 302 15.38 35.61 -1.65
N LEU A 303 16.50 36.10 -2.21
CA LEU A 303 17.71 35.33 -2.46
C LEU A 303 18.64 35.24 -1.24
N GLY A 304 18.28 35.85 -0.11
CA GLY A 304 19.11 35.88 1.10
C GLY A 304 20.29 36.86 1.01
N THR A 305 20.17 37.88 0.16
CA THR A 305 21.20 38.92 -0.02
C THR A 305 20.62 40.30 0.25
N TRP A 306 21.47 41.24 0.68
CA TRP A 306 21.06 42.63 0.85
C TRP A 306 21.15 43.39 -0.46
N THR A 307 20.17 44.26 -0.73
CA THR A 307 20.22 45.21 -1.85
C THR A 307 21.37 46.20 -1.69
N GLY A 308 21.94 46.66 -2.81
CA GLY A 308 23.01 47.65 -2.84
C GLY A 308 24.33 47.24 -2.18
N ASP A 309 25.34 48.09 -2.32
CA ASP A 309 26.65 47.90 -1.72
C ASP A 309 26.67 48.28 -0.23
N ALA A 310 27.76 47.92 0.47
CA ALA A 310 27.95 48.31 1.87
C ALA A 310 28.06 49.83 2.04
N ALA A 311 27.31 50.39 2.99
CA ALA A 311 27.39 51.81 3.33
C ALA A 311 28.58 52.09 4.26
N ARG A 312 29.25 53.23 4.06
CA ARG A 312 30.41 53.68 4.86
C ARG A 312 30.31 55.16 5.22
N CYS A 313 30.81 55.54 6.39
CA CYS A 313 30.88 56.94 6.83
C CYS A 313 32.30 57.49 6.61
N LEU A 314 32.43 58.53 5.79
CA LEU A 314 33.72 59.13 5.43
C LEU A 314 33.80 60.57 5.93
N VAL A 315 34.98 61.01 6.36
CA VAL A 315 35.21 62.39 6.79
C VAL A 315 35.02 63.35 5.62
N LEU A 316 34.42 64.52 5.89
CA LEU A 316 34.43 65.65 4.97
C LEU A 316 35.87 66.13 4.74
N SER A 317 36.53 65.68 3.67
CA SER A 317 37.78 66.31 3.25
C SER A 317 37.47 67.72 2.77
N LYS A 318 37.73 68.75 3.59
CA LYS A 318 37.75 70.14 3.12
C LYS A 318 38.75 70.21 1.98
N GLY A 319 38.28 70.58 0.78
CA GLY A 319 39.17 70.94 -0.32
C GLY A 319 40.15 71.99 0.16
N ARG A 320 41.45 71.71 -0.01
CA ARG A 320 42.50 72.68 0.25
C ARG A 320 42.44 73.72 -0.87
N SER A 321 41.82 74.87 -0.60
CA SER A 321 42.08 76.09 -1.37
C SER A 321 43.56 76.42 -1.24
N LEU A 322 44.27 76.48 -2.37
CA LEU A 322 45.60 77.08 -2.47
C LEU A 322 45.44 78.46 -3.13
N GLU A 323 45.15 79.46 -2.31
CA GLU A 323 45.52 80.87 -2.51
C GLU A 323 46.15 81.23 -1.15
N ASP A 324 47.42 81.63 -1.01
CA ASP A 324 48.16 82.81 -1.52
C ASP A 324 49.63 82.68 -1.00
N PRO A 325 50.63 83.60 -1.17
CA PRO A 325 50.59 84.99 -1.68
C PRO A 325 51.76 85.40 -2.63
N LEU A 326 51.59 86.62 -3.16
CA LEU A 326 52.54 87.49 -3.86
C LEU A 326 53.97 87.63 -3.26
N GLY A 327 54.95 87.76 -4.17
CA GLY A 327 56.10 88.68 -4.06
C GLY A 327 57.45 88.16 -4.60
N PRO A 328 58.41 89.00 -5.04
CA PRO A 328 58.32 90.37 -5.56
C PRO A 328 58.91 90.53 -6.98
N VAL A 329 58.66 91.71 -7.55
CA VAL A 329 59.21 92.26 -8.80
C VAL A 329 60.73 92.46 -8.72
N LEU A 330 61.45 92.19 -9.82
CA LEU A 330 62.67 92.92 -10.17
C LEU A 330 62.73 93.13 -11.70
N SER A 331 62.91 94.40 -12.05
CA SER A 331 63.02 94.98 -13.39
C SER A 331 64.45 94.91 -13.94
N THR A 332 64.59 95.30 -15.21
CA THR A 332 65.78 95.56 -16.06
C THR A 332 66.27 94.37 -16.87
N VAL A 333 66.49 94.47 -18.18
CA VAL A 333 66.79 95.63 -19.06
C VAL A 333 65.93 95.61 -20.32
#